data_AF-A0A9W9X9F1-F1
#
_entry.id   AF-A0A9W9X9F1-F1
#
_cell.length_a   1.000
_cell.length_b   1.000
_cell.length_c   1.000
_cell.angle_alpha   90.00
_cell.angle_beta   90.00
_cell.angle_gamma   90.00
#
_symmetry.space_group_name_H-M   'P 1'
#
loop_
_entity.id
_entity.type
_entity.pdbx_description
1 polymer ?
#
loop_
_entity_poly.entity_id
_entity_poly.type
_entity_poly.pdbx_seq_one_letter_code
_entity_poly.pdbx_strand_id
1 'polypeptide(L)'
;MSFGFSIGDFLVVITPANETRKAFVEAPAQFKSISDEVRSLSLVLQDVEIDISAKELSSQQQGELQELSKACHKVLADILKKIEDYTELSTTNDGKRNMAKRVWKRLKWEPSDVQELRIRISTNIALLTAFNGQIMKRGVAKLVQHQDEEAPQEVLNWLSPLNYATQQSGFLGRREEGTGQWFLDSSEFNYWTSGSKQTLFCPGIPGAGKTILASIVIDELYDRFGSGGEVAIAYLYCNFNRHDEQSAIGLLSNLLKQLAQSQPSLNSSIRKMYDEHTAKGTKPSMGEISNAIQVLSKPSGFAKVYVR
;
A
#
# COMPACT_ATOMS: atom_id res chain seq x y z
N MET A 1 31.05 -5.81 -16.36
CA MET A 1 30.44 -6.06 -15.03
C MET A 1 30.43 -4.74 -14.28
N SER A 2 29.30 -4.02 -14.24
CA SER A 2 29.20 -2.78 -13.45
C SER A 2 28.96 -3.15 -11.99
N PHE A 3 29.85 -2.76 -11.10
CA PHE A 3 29.59 -2.79 -9.67
C PHE A 3 28.36 -1.93 -9.39
N GLY A 4 27.31 -2.53 -8.83
CA GLY A 4 26.05 -1.84 -8.52
C GLY A 4 26.24 -0.84 -7.38
N PHE A 5 25.49 0.27 -7.43
CA PHE A 5 25.47 1.27 -6.37
C PHE A 5 25.00 0.66 -5.05
N SER A 6 25.81 0.80 -4.00
CA SER A 6 25.58 0.25 -2.68
C SER A 6 25.15 1.33 -1.68
N ILE A 7 24.59 0.92 -0.54
CA ILE A 7 24.32 1.82 0.61
C ILE A 7 25.61 2.55 1.03
N GLY A 8 26.76 1.88 0.93
CA GLY A 8 28.07 2.48 1.21
C GLY A 8 28.39 3.69 0.31
N ASP A 9 27.93 3.69 -0.94
CA ASP A 9 28.11 4.80 -1.87
C ASP A 9 27.21 6.00 -1.54
N PHE A 10 26.06 5.75 -0.89
CA PHE A 10 25.21 6.82 -0.36
C PHE A 10 25.86 7.51 0.85
N LEU A 11 26.48 6.76 1.76
CA LEU A 11 27.14 7.30 2.97
C LEU A 11 28.20 8.36 2.65
N VAL A 12 28.83 8.26 1.47
CA VAL A 12 29.85 9.22 1.01
C VAL A 12 29.32 10.65 0.97
N VAL A 13 28.01 10.88 0.79
CA VAL A 13 27.42 12.23 0.76
C VAL A 13 27.25 12.87 2.15
N ILE A 14 27.27 12.07 3.21
CA ILE A 14 27.10 12.55 4.60
C ILE A 14 28.36 13.29 5.06
N THR A 15 29.53 12.84 4.61
CA THR A 15 30.82 13.49 4.91
C THR A 15 30.87 14.96 4.46
N PRO A 16 30.67 15.31 3.17
CA PRO A 16 30.66 16.70 2.73
C PRO A 16 29.51 17.50 3.34
N ALA A 17 28.38 16.88 3.68
CA ALA A 17 27.29 17.58 4.38
C ALA A 17 27.73 18.06 5.78
N ASN A 18 28.41 17.18 6.52
CA ASN A 18 28.96 17.49 7.83
C ASN A 18 30.11 18.52 7.76
N GLU A 19 30.97 18.44 6.76
CA GLU A 19 32.05 19.42 6.52
C GLU A 19 31.48 20.79 6.19
N THR A 20 30.50 20.86 5.29
CA THR A 20 29.82 22.10 4.94
C THR A 20 29.15 22.72 6.17
N ARG A 21 28.45 21.90 6.98
CA ARG A 21 27.84 22.36 8.24
C ARG A 21 28.88 22.92 9.21
N LYS A 22 30.05 22.28 9.35
CA LYS A 22 31.17 22.78 10.18
C LYS A 22 31.69 24.11 9.66
N ALA A 23 31.80 24.29 8.34
CA ALA A 23 32.25 25.54 7.73
C ALA A 23 31.32 26.72 8.09
N PHE A 24 30.01 26.48 8.20
CA PHE A 24 29.01 27.50 8.56
C PHE A 24 28.91 27.83 10.07
N VAL A 25 29.61 27.12 10.97
CA VAL A 25 29.50 27.34 12.43
C VAL A 25 29.87 28.78 12.83
N GLU A 26 30.85 29.37 12.16
CA GLU A 26 31.29 30.75 12.41
C GLU A 26 30.74 31.76 11.39
N ALA A 27 29.73 31.38 10.61
CA ALA A 27 29.17 32.24 9.58
C ALA A 27 28.38 33.43 10.18
N PRO A 28 28.55 34.65 9.63
CA PRO A 28 27.76 35.81 10.01
C PRO A 28 26.26 35.60 9.77
N ALA A 29 25.42 36.37 10.49
CA ALA A 29 23.97 36.27 10.43
C ALA A 29 23.38 36.36 9.00
N GLN A 30 24.06 37.07 8.09
CA GLN A 30 23.64 37.19 6.69
C GLN A 30 23.61 35.84 5.93
N PHE A 31 24.38 34.84 6.37
CA PHE A 31 24.41 33.49 5.80
C PHE A 31 23.55 32.49 6.57
N LYS A 32 22.77 32.95 7.56
CA LYS A 32 21.95 32.08 8.40
C LYS A 32 20.98 31.23 7.58
N SER A 33 20.34 31.81 6.57
CA SER A 33 19.35 31.11 5.74
C SER A 33 19.94 29.89 5.01
N ILE A 34 21.12 30.02 4.40
CA ILE A 34 21.76 28.89 3.72
C ILE A 34 22.34 27.89 4.72
N SER A 35 22.86 28.36 5.85
CA SER A 35 23.33 27.50 6.95
C SER A 35 22.21 26.61 7.49
N ASP A 36 21.01 27.16 7.70
CA ASP A 36 19.83 26.42 8.15
C ASP A 36 19.37 25.37 7.11
N GLU A 37 19.50 25.66 5.81
CA GLU A 37 19.19 24.71 4.74
C GLU A 37 20.22 23.59 4.63
N VAL A 38 21.52 23.89 4.72
CA VAL A 38 22.57 22.87 4.77
C VAL A 38 22.38 21.96 5.99
N ARG A 39 22.01 22.53 7.15
CA ARG A 39 21.66 21.75 8.33
C ARG A 39 20.46 20.84 8.07
N SER A 40 19.43 21.35 7.42
CA SER A 40 18.24 20.56 7.08
C SER A 40 18.57 19.42 6.12
N LEU A 41 19.38 19.68 5.09
CA LEU A 41 19.85 18.63 4.16
C LEU A 41 20.67 17.56 4.89
N SER A 42 21.56 17.96 5.80
CA SER A 42 22.35 17.02 6.60
C SER A 42 21.48 16.11 7.46
N LEU A 43 20.38 16.61 8.03
CA LEU A 43 19.44 15.80 8.81
C LEU A 43 18.69 14.81 7.91
N VAL A 44 18.16 15.27 6.78
CA VAL A 44 17.42 14.40 5.83
C VAL A 44 18.32 13.29 5.27
N LEU A 45 19.61 13.57 5.01
CA LEU A 45 20.56 12.56 4.58
C LEU A 45 20.79 11.47 5.64
N GLN A 46 20.85 11.85 6.92
CA GLN A 46 20.95 10.91 8.03
C GLN A 46 19.67 10.10 8.22
N ASP A 47 18.50 10.74 8.10
CA ASP A 47 17.21 10.05 8.20
C ASP A 47 17.08 8.99 7.09
N VAL A 48 17.43 9.35 5.85
CA VAL A 48 17.44 8.42 4.71
C VAL A 48 18.41 7.27 4.94
N GLU A 49 19.64 7.54 5.42
CA GLU A 49 20.62 6.50 5.77
C GLU A 49 20.03 5.49 6.75
N ILE A 50 19.46 5.97 7.86
CA ILE A 50 18.88 5.12 8.89
C ILE A 50 17.78 4.24 8.30
N ASP A 51 16.90 4.83 7.48
CA ASP A 51 15.73 4.15 6.92
C ASP A 51 16.06 3.12 5.84
N ILE A 52 17.18 3.28 5.11
CA ILE A 52 17.63 2.33 4.08
C ILE A 52 18.60 1.28 4.61
N SER A 53 19.28 1.52 5.73
CA SER A 53 20.32 0.62 6.28
C SER A 53 19.82 -0.79 6.62
N ALA A 54 18.53 -0.94 6.89
CA ALA A 54 17.90 -2.22 7.19
C ALA A 54 17.14 -2.86 6.01
N LYS A 55 17.26 -2.30 4.79
CA LYS A 55 16.40 -2.68 3.65
C LYS A 55 17.19 -3.04 2.39
N GLU A 56 16.68 -4.04 1.66
CA GLU A 56 17.13 -4.33 0.30
C GLU A 56 16.40 -3.41 -0.70
N LEU A 57 17.16 -2.53 -1.35
CA LEU A 57 16.66 -1.64 -2.41
C LEU A 57 16.65 -2.35 -3.76
N SER A 58 15.62 -2.12 -4.57
CA SER A 58 15.57 -2.59 -5.96
C SER A 58 16.60 -1.87 -6.83
N SER A 59 16.94 -2.45 -7.99
CA SER A 59 17.86 -1.83 -8.95
C SER A 59 17.40 -0.43 -9.41
N GLN A 60 16.10 -0.23 -9.55
CA GLN A 60 15.53 1.09 -9.85
C GLN A 60 15.75 2.08 -8.70
N GLN A 61 15.50 1.66 -7.46
CA GLN A 61 15.67 2.51 -6.27
C GLN A 61 17.14 2.87 -6.03
N GLN A 62 18.05 1.92 -6.30
CA GLN A 62 19.49 2.18 -6.25
C GLN A 62 19.90 3.23 -7.27
N GLY A 63 19.37 3.17 -8.51
CA GLY A 63 19.62 4.19 -9.53
C GLY A 63 19.09 5.57 -9.15
N GLU A 64 17.86 5.65 -8.63
CA GLU A 64 17.27 6.91 -8.15
C GLU A 64 18.07 7.50 -6.98
N LEU A 65 18.42 6.68 -5.98
CA LEU A 65 19.22 7.10 -4.83
C LEU A 65 20.63 7.58 -5.25
N GLN A 66 21.22 6.92 -6.25
CA GLN A 66 22.51 7.31 -6.80
C GLN A 66 22.48 8.71 -7.41
N GLU A 67 21.46 9.03 -8.22
CA GLU A 67 21.32 10.35 -8.83
C GLU A 67 21.04 11.44 -7.77
N LEU A 68 20.22 11.13 -6.77
CA LEU A 68 19.99 12.03 -5.64
C LEU A 68 21.25 12.28 -4.81
N SER A 69 22.03 11.23 -4.54
CA SER A 69 23.32 11.33 -3.84
C SER A 69 24.30 12.21 -4.59
N LYS A 70 24.46 12.00 -5.91
CA LYS A 70 25.31 12.83 -6.76
C LYS A 70 24.88 14.29 -6.76
N ALA A 71 23.58 14.57 -6.87
CA ALA A 71 23.05 15.93 -6.86
C ALA A 71 23.31 16.65 -5.52
N CYS A 72 23.17 15.93 -4.39
CA CYS A 72 23.48 16.43 -3.06
C CYS A 72 24.98 16.69 -2.89
N HIS A 73 25.82 15.74 -3.30
CA HIS A 73 27.27 15.88 -3.26
C HIS A 73 27.73 17.10 -4.07
N LYS A 74 27.19 17.28 -5.28
CA LYS A 74 27.53 18.40 -6.15
C LYS A 74 27.20 19.76 -5.54
N VAL A 75 26.02 19.92 -4.94
CA VAL A 75 25.66 21.22 -4.32
C VAL A 75 26.51 21.51 -3.08
N LEU A 76 26.85 20.49 -2.28
CA LEU A 76 27.73 20.64 -1.13
C LEU A 76 29.16 20.99 -1.55
N ALA A 77 29.68 20.34 -2.59
CA ALA A 77 30.99 20.63 -3.15
C ALA A 77 31.07 22.06 -3.72
N ASP A 78 30.04 22.52 -4.43
CA ASP A 78 29.98 23.89 -4.95
C ASP A 78 29.99 24.93 -3.81
N ILE A 79 29.32 24.64 -2.69
CA ILE A 79 29.33 25.51 -1.51
C ILE A 79 30.72 25.54 -0.87
N LEU A 80 31.32 24.36 -0.63
CA LEU A 80 32.66 24.26 -0.05
C LEU A 80 33.69 24.97 -0.94
N LYS A 81 33.64 24.75 -2.26
CA LYS A 81 34.50 25.46 -3.21
C LYS A 81 34.31 26.98 -3.14
N LYS A 82 33.07 27.48 -3.07
CA LYS A 82 32.82 28.92 -2.89
C LYS A 82 33.30 29.46 -1.54
N ILE A 83 33.46 28.63 -0.52
CA ILE A 83 34.09 29.01 0.75
C ILE A 83 35.62 29.00 0.59
N GLU A 84 36.17 27.98 -0.10
CA GLU A 84 37.60 27.75 -0.31
C GLU A 84 38.28 28.75 -1.25
N ASP A 85 37.66 29.08 -2.40
CA ASP A 85 38.17 30.03 -3.39
C ASP A 85 38.46 31.41 -2.75
N TYR A 86 37.78 31.74 -1.63
CA TYR A 86 38.00 32.95 -0.85
C TYR A 86 38.96 32.79 0.33
N THR A 87 39.30 31.56 0.71
CA THR A 87 40.36 31.27 1.70
C THR A 87 41.76 31.31 1.09
N GLU A 88 41.96 30.77 -0.12
CA GLU A 88 43.28 30.68 -0.77
C GLU A 88 43.87 32.04 -1.19
N LEU A 89 43.03 33.05 -1.43
CA LEU A 89 43.44 34.45 -1.65
C LEU A 89 44.04 35.13 -0.39
N SER A 90 44.23 34.40 0.72
CA SER A 90 44.64 34.95 2.01
C SER A 90 45.70 34.13 2.77
N THR A 91 46.72 33.60 2.11
CA THR A 91 47.81 32.89 2.81
C THR A 91 48.85 33.86 3.40
N THR A 92 48.74 34.19 4.68
CA THR A 92 49.91 34.45 5.55
C THR A 92 49.64 34.02 7.00
N ASN A 93 50.30 32.93 7.40
CA ASN A 93 50.70 32.47 8.74
C ASN A 93 50.09 33.12 10.00
N ASP A 94 48.78 33.01 10.24
CA ASP A 94 48.27 33.26 11.60
C ASP A 94 47.01 32.45 11.94
N GLY A 95 46.88 32.12 13.24
CA GLY A 95 46.09 31.01 13.78
C GLY A 95 44.68 30.74 13.20
N LYS A 96 44.39 29.44 13.01
CA LYS A 96 43.17 28.87 12.37
C LYS A 96 41.83 29.48 12.83
N ARG A 97 41.72 29.91 14.09
CA ARG A 97 40.46 30.39 14.69
C ARG A 97 40.12 31.85 14.37
N ASN A 98 41.13 32.71 14.17
CA ASN A 98 40.93 34.10 13.76
C ASN A 98 40.82 34.25 12.23
N MET A 99 41.13 33.17 11.50
CA MET A 99 41.07 33.08 10.04
C MET A 99 39.63 32.93 9.56
N ALA A 100 38.86 31.96 10.10
CA ALA A 100 37.48 31.70 9.71
C ALA A 100 36.57 32.95 9.82
N LYS A 101 36.61 33.67 10.94
CA LYS A 101 35.88 34.95 11.09
C LYS A 101 36.28 36.04 10.09
N ARG A 102 37.53 36.06 9.63
CA ARG A 102 38.01 37.04 8.63
C ARG A 102 37.61 36.65 7.21
N VAL A 103 37.65 35.36 6.90
CA VAL A 103 37.19 34.78 5.62
C VAL A 103 35.74 35.17 5.41
N TRP A 104 34.87 34.93 6.40
CA TRP A 104 33.47 35.30 6.33
C TRP A 104 33.21 36.82 6.16
N LYS A 105 34.06 37.68 6.72
CA LYS A 105 33.97 39.14 6.54
C LYS A 105 34.35 39.60 5.12
N ARG A 106 35.18 38.82 4.42
CA ARG A 106 35.67 39.13 3.07
C ARG A 106 34.87 38.44 1.96
N LEU A 107 34.16 37.37 2.32
CA LEU A 107 33.29 36.62 1.45
C LEU A 107 32.14 37.50 0.96
N LYS A 108 32.23 37.97 -0.28
CA LYS A 108 31.15 38.68 -0.98
C LYS A 108 30.41 37.71 -1.88
N TRP A 109 29.35 37.10 -1.38
CA TRP A 109 28.45 36.31 -2.21
C TRP A 109 27.45 37.22 -2.92
N GLU A 110 27.28 37.00 -4.22
CA GLU A 110 26.21 37.68 -4.95
C GLU A 110 24.85 37.13 -4.48
N PRO A 111 23.83 37.96 -4.25
CA PRO A 111 22.53 37.47 -3.80
C PRO A 111 21.90 36.40 -4.72
N SER A 112 22.15 36.49 -6.02
CA SER A 112 21.75 35.52 -7.05
C SER A 112 22.37 34.14 -6.83
N ASP A 113 23.68 34.11 -6.57
CA ASP A 113 24.45 32.89 -6.27
C ASP A 113 23.94 32.16 -5.02
N VAL A 114 23.66 32.93 -3.95
CA VAL A 114 23.13 32.35 -2.71
C VAL A 114 21.77 31.74 -2.96
N GLN A 115 20.93 32.44 -3.70
CA GLN A 115 19.58 31.99 -4.00
C GLN A 115 19.58 30.74 -4.89
N GLU A 116 20.50 30.65 -5.86
CA GLU A 116 20.66 29.45 -6.70
C GLU A 116 21.05 28.22 -5.86
N LEU A 117 22.05 28.37 -4.98
CA LEU A 117 22.48 27.29 -4.08
C LEU A 117 21.35 26.85 -3.16
N ARG A 118 20.58 27.79 -2.62
CA ARG A 118 19.42 27.51 -1.78
C ARG A 118 18.32 26.74 -2.50
N ILE A 119 18.00 27.14 -3.74
CA ILE A 119 17.02 26.41 -4.57
C ILE A 119 17.49 24.97 -4.75
N ARG A 120 18.77 24.76 -5.12
CA ARG A 120 19.32 23.42 -5.31
C ARG A 120 19.30 22.57 -4.04
N ILE A 121 19.64 23.14 -2.88
CA ILE A 121 19.55 22.45 -1.58
C ILE A 121 18.08 22.08 -1.30
N SER A 122 17.17 23.02 -1.44
CA SER A 122 15.75 22.83 -1.16
C SER A 122 15.12 21.77 -2.06
N THR A 123 15.47 21.76 -3.36
CA THR A 123 15.03 20.71 -4.29
C THR A 123 15.57 19.35 -3.88
N ASN A 124 16.85 19.25 -3.53
CA ASN A 124 17.45 18.00 -3.07
C ASN A 124 16.79 17.48 -1.77
N ILE A 125 16.50 18.36 -0.81
CA ILE A 125 15.74 18.03 0.41
C ILE A 125 14.38 17.45 0.04
N ALA A 126 13.63 18.13 -0.84
CA ALA A 126 12.29 17.70 -1.23
C ALA A 126 12.31 16.33 -1.93
N LEU A 127 13.26 16.12 -2.83
CA LEU A 127 13.41 14.85 -3.55
C LEU A 127 13.84 13.71 -2.63
N LEU A 128 14.80 13.92 -1.74
CA LEU A 128 15.21 12.92 -0.73
C LEU A 128 14.06 12.59 0.21
N THR A 129 13.32 13.59 0.67
CA THR A 129 12.15 13.39 1.55
C THR A 129 11.06 12.59 0.83
N ALA A 130 10.79 12.90 -0.44
CA ALA A 130 9.83 12.16 -1.25
C ALA A 130 10.27 10.71 -1.50
N PHE A 131 11.54 10.51 -1.85
CA PHE A 131 12.14 9.18 -2.03
C PHE A 131 12.04 8.35 -0.74
N ASN A 132 12.43 8.94 0.40
CA ASN A 132 12.32 8.27 1.69
C ASN A 132 10.86 7.92 2.02
N GLY A 133 9.93 8.86 1.76
CA GLY A 133 8.50 8.63 1.89
C GLY A 133 7.98 7.49 1.00
N GLN A 134 8.50 7.32 -0.21
CA GLN A 134 8.14 6.19 -1.08
C GLN A 134 8.68 4.85 -0.57
N ILE A 135 9.91 4.83 -0.04
CA ILE A 135 10.49 3.65 0.61
C ILE A 135 9.69 3.28 1.85
N MET A 136 9.34 4.26 2.68
CA MET A 136 8.58 4.06 3.91
C MET A 136 7.14 3.66 3.63
N LYS A 137 6.45 4.29 2.67
CA LYS A 137 5.09 3.89 2.27
C LYS A 137 5.03 2.47 1.72
N ARG A 138 6.05 2.00 0.99
CA ARG A 138 6.10 0.60 0.52
C ARG A 138 6.49 -0.38 1.62
N GLY A 139 7.37 0.00 2.55
CA GLY A 139 7.70 -0.80 3.74
C GLY A 139 6.50 -0.94 4.68
N VAL A 140 5.77 0.15 4.90
CA VAL A 140 4.51 0.16 5.65
C VAL A 140 3.41 -0.55 4.86
N ALA A 141 3.29 -0.41 3.54
CA ALA A 141 2.33 -1.19 2.76
C ALA A 141 2.62 -2.70 2.84
N LYS A 142 3.89 -3.12 2.87
CA LYS A 142 4.28 -4.53 3.08
C LYS A 142 4.07 -5.01 4.52
N LEU A 143 4.30 -4.17 5.53
CA LEU A 143 4.05 -4.50 6.94
C LEU A 143 2.57 -4.47 7.31
N VAL A 144 1.81 -3.56 6.72
CA VAL A 144 0.34 -3.48 6.78
C VAL A 144 -0.26 -4.65 6.02
N GLN A 145 0.25 -5.03 4.84
CA GLN A 145 -0.19 -6.28 4.19
C GLN A 145 0.13 -7.52 5.02
N HIS A 146 1.32 -7.64 5.64
CA HIS A 146 1.63 -8.83 6.44
C HIS A 146 0.86 -8.89 7.78
N GLN A 147 0.52 -7.75 8.41
CA GLN A 147 -0.30 -7.75 9.64
C GLN A 147 -1.81 -7.80 9.35
N ASP A 148 -2.27 -7.24 8.23
CA ASP A 148 -3.67 -7.27 7.79
C ASP A 148 -4.01 -8.45 6.87
N GLU A 149 -3.09 -9.34 6.46
CA GLU A 149 -3.47 -10.59 5.76
C GLU A 149 -3.63 -11.76 6.74
N GLU A 150 -2.84 -11.80 7.82
CA GLU A 150 -2.93 -12.88 8.83
C GLU A 150 -4.20 -12.76 9.69
N ALA A 151 -4.56 -11.55 10.14
CA ALA A 151 -5.71 -11.35 11.01
C ALA A 151 -7.08 -11.57 10.33
N PRO A 152 -7.32 -11.17 9.05
CA PRO A 152 -8.59 -11.44 8.39
C PRO A 152 -8.77 -12.90 8.03
N GLN A 153 -7.73 -13.61 7.58
CA GLN A 153 -7.92 -15.00 7.17
C GLN A 153 -8.26 -15.90 8.36
N GLU A 154 -7.69 -15.63 9.54
CA GLU A 154 -8.05 -16.31 10.79
C GLU A 154 -9.53 -16.10 11.13
N VAL A 155 -10.00 -14.84 11.09
CA VAL A 155 -11.40 -14.50 11.35
C VAL A 155 -12.35 -15.14 10.33
N LEU A 156 -11.99 -15.12 9.04
CA LEU A 156 -12.77 -15.73 7.96
C LEU A 156 -12.84 -17.26 8.11
N ASN A 157 -11.74 -17.89 8.52
CA ASN A 157 -11.71 -19.34 8.78
C ASN A 157 -12.51 -19.70 10.03
N TRP A 158 -12.50 -18.84 11.05
CA TRP A 158 -13.33 -18.99 12.25
C TRP A 158 -14.83 -18.92 11.93
N LEU A 159 -15.25 -18.00 11.05
CA LEU A 159 -16.63 -17.91 10.59
C LEU A 159 -17.06 -19.22 9.91
N SER A 160 -16.28 -19.68 8.92
CA SER A 160 -16.55 -20.95 8.25
C SER A 160 -15.27 -21.54 7.66
N PRO A 161 -14.94 -22.81 7.97
CA PRO A 161 -13.82 -23.49 7.33
C PRO A 161 -14.13 -23.88 5.88
N LEU A 162 -15.41 -23.87 5.49
CA LEU A 162 -15.83 -24.25 4.15
C LEU A 162 -15.42 -23.19 3.12
N ASN A 163 -15.07 -23.66 1.92
CA ASN A 163 -14.76 -22.83 0.77
C ASN A 163 -15.48 -23.37 -0.47
N TYR A 164 -16.46 -22.61 -0.98
CA TYR A 164 -17.21 -22.99 -2.17
C TYR A 164 -16.50 -22.61 -3.49
N ALA A 165 -15.42 -21.82 -3.45
CA ALA A 165 -14.68 -21.43 -4.64
C ALA A 165 -14.11 -22.64 -5.40
N THR A 166 -13.65 -23.67 -4.67
CA THR A 166 -13.18 -24.93 -5.28
C THR A 166 -14.31 -25.70 -5.98
N GLN A 167 -15.54 -25.63 -5.45
CA GLN A 167 -16.69 -26.24 -6.09
C GLN A 167 -17.11 -25.45 -7.33
N GLN A 168 -17.13 -24.11 -7.23
CA GLN A 168 -17.40 -23.21 -8.35
C GLN A 168 -16.45 -23.47 -9.52
N SER A 169 -15.13 -23.46 -9.30
CA SER A 169 -14.16 -23.74 -10.35
C SER A 169 -14.29 -25.15 -10.92
N GLY A 170 -14.57 -26.14 -10.06
CA GLY A 170 -14.82 -27.52 -10.47
C GLY A 170 -16.08 -27.70 -11.33
N PHE A 171 -17.17 -26.98 -11.04
CA PHE A 171 -18.38 -27.02 -11.86
C PHE A 171 -18.23 -26.24 -13.15
N LEU A 172 -17.60 -25.05 -13.09
CA LEU A 172 -17.32 -24.24 -14.26
C LEU A 172 -16.38 -24.97 -15.24
N GLY A 173 -15.35 -25.66 -14.74
CA GLY A 173 -14.43 -26.45 -15.58
C GLY A 173 -15.07 -27.67 -16.26
N ARG A 174 -16.28 -28.07 -15.87
CA ARG A 174 -17.07 -29.14 -16.54
C ARG A 174 -18.03 -28.59 -17.60
N ARG A 175 -18.10 -27.28 -17.76
CA ARG A 175 -18.93 -26.63 -18.77
C ARG A 175 -18.34 -26.90 -20.15
N GLU A 176 -19.19 -27.32 -21.08
CA GLU A 176 -18.90 -27.28 -22.50
C GLU A 176 -19.15 -25.88 -23.08
N GLU A 177 -18.27 -25.42 -23.95
CA GLU A 177 -18.34 -24.08 -24.55
C GLU A 177 -19.73 -23.83 -25.20
N GLY A 178 -20.25 -22.61 -25.05
CA GLY A 178 -21.59 -22.24 -25.53
C GLY A 178 -22.75 -22.72 -24.64
N THR A 179 -22.52 -23.64 -23.69
CA THR A 179 -23.56 -24.05 -22.74
C THR A 179 -23.98 -22.88 -21.85
N GLY A 180 -25.29 -22.72 -21.65
CA GLY A 180 -25.88 -21.71 -20.77
C GLY A 180 -26.09 -20.33 -21.40
N GLN A 181 -25.60 -20.10 -22.63
CA GLN A 181 -25.72 -18.78 -23.28
C GLN A 181 -27.18 -18.35 -23.48
N TRP A 182 -28.04 -19.29 -23.89
CA TRP A 182 -29.48 -19.07 -24.04
C TRP A 182 -30.14 -18.50 -22.77
N PHE A 183 -29.60 -18.83 -21.59
CA PHE A 183 -30.11 -18.36 -20.31
C PHE A 183 -29.56 -16.96 -19.98
N LEU A 184 -28.27 -16.71 -20.22
CA LEU A 184 -27.64 -15.40 -20.02
C LEU A 184 -28.25 -14.33 -20.95
N ASP A 185 -28.68 -14.73 -22.14
CA ASP A 185 -29.34 -13.86 -23.11
C ASP A 185 -30.83 -13.66 -22.82
N SER A 186 -31.40 -14.42 -21.86
CA SER A 186 -32.83 -14.36 -21.56
C SER A 186 -33.24 -13.02 -20.96
N SER A 187 -34.50 -12.62 -21.24
CA SER A 187 -35.08 -11.40 -20.67
C SER A 187 -35.17 -11.45 -19.15
N GLU A 188 -35.38 -12.64 -18.61
CA GLU A 188 -35.55 -12.95 -17.20
C GLU A 188 -34.24 -12.74 -16.43
N PHE A 189 -33.12 -13.21 -16.98
CA PHE A 189 -31.79 -13.00 -16.40
C PHE A 189 -31.40 -11.52 -16.44
N ASN A 190 -31.60 -10.85 -17.57
CA ASN A 190 -31.28 -9.43 -17.73
C ASN A 190 -32.14 -8.53 -16.82
N TYR A 191 -33.42 -8.86 -16.65
CA TYR A 191 -34.29 -8.15 -15.71
C TYR A 191 -33.91 -8.39 -14.24
N TRP A 192 -33.46 -9.60 -13.89
CA TRP A 192 -32.97 -9.89 -12.54
C TRP A 192 -31.66 -9.13 -12.24
N THR A 193 -30.72 -9.13 -13.18
CA THR A 193 -29.44 -8.43 -13.03
C THR A 193 -29.56 -6.90 -13.04
N SER A 194 -30.61 -6.32 -13.63
CA SER A 194 -30.86 -4.87 -13.59
C SER A 194 -31.47 -4.37 -12.25
N GLY A 195 -31.89 -5.27 -11.36
CA GLY A 195 -32.23 -4.93 -9.96
C GLY A 195 -33.72 -4.70 -9.65
N SER A 196 -34.61 -4.88 -10.62
CA SER A 196 -36.06 -4.76 -10.43
C SER A 196 -36.72 -6.04 -9.86
N LYS A 197 -36.00 -7.16 -9.79
CA LYS A 197 -36.40 -8.41 -9.12
C LYS A 197 -35.31 -8.87 -8.15
N GLN A 198 -35.69 -9.29 -6.95
CA GLN A 198 -34.75 -9.76 -5.93
C GLN A 198 -34.37 -11.25 -6.07
N THR A 199 -35.18 -12.05 -6.78
CA THR A 199 -34.97 -13.50 -6.86
C THR A 199 -35.27 -14.04 -8.26
N LEU A 200 -34.37 -14.88 -8.79
CA LEU A 200 -34.55 -15.63 -10.02
C LEU A 200 -34.61 -17.13 -9.69
N PHE A 201 -35.80 -17.72 -9.84
CA PHE A 201 -36.02 -19.14 -9.61
C PHE A 201 -35.89 -19.92 -10.92
N CYS A 202 -35.11 -21.01 -10.91
CA CYS A 202 -34.82 -21.81 -12.10
C CYS A 202 -35.24 -23.28 -11.85
N PRO A 203 -36.51 -23.62 -12.05
CA PRO A 203 -36.99 -24.99 -11.88
C PRO A 203 -36.41 -25.91 -12.97
N GLY A 204 -36.25 -27.19 -12.66
CA GLY A 204 -35.84 -28.18 -13.65
C GLY A 204 -35.73 -29.59 -13.07
N ILE A 205 -35.85 -30.59 -13.92
CA ILE A 205 -35.75 -32.01 -13.53
C ILE A 205 -34.33 -32.36 -13.01
N PRO A 206 -34.17 -33.40 -12.18
CA PRO A 206 -32.86 -33.94 -11.84
C PRO A 206 -32.03 -34.23 -13.10
N GLY A 207 -30.74 -33.92 -13.08
CA GLY A 207 -29.86 -34.09 -14.24
C GLY A 207 -29.92 -32.99 -15.31
N ALA A 208 -30.84 -32.02 -15.23
CA ALA A 208 -30.96 -30.92 -16.21
C ALA A 208 -29.82 -29.89 -16.22
N GLY A 209 -28.69 -30.15 -15.54
CA GLY A 209 -27.55 -29.23 -15.53
C GLY A 209 -27.71 -27.97 -14.69
N LYS A 210 -28.69 -27.88 -13.79
CA LYS A 210 -28.95 -26.69 -12.95
C LYS A 210 -27.72 -26.18 -12.19
N THR A 211 -26.89 -27.08 -11.66
CA THR A 211 -25.66 -26.73 -10.94
C THR A 211 -24.62 -26.10 -11.87
N ILE A 212 -24.46 -26.63 -13.08
CA ILE A 212 -23.58 -26.06 -14.12
C ILE A 212 -24.11 -24.69 -14.56
N LEU A 213 -25.43 -24.56 -14.71
CA LEU A 213 -26.04 -23.27 -15.02
C LEU A 213 -25.81 -22.25 -13.90
N ALA A 214 -25.90 -22.66 -12.63
CA ALA A 214 -25.60 -21.79 -11.50
C ALA A 214 -24.13 -21.33 -11.49
N SER A 215 -23.17 -22.22 -11.80
CA SER A 215 -21.77 -21.82 -11.89
C SER A 215 -21.52 -20.83 -13.02
N ILE A 216 -22.18 -21.00 -14.16
CA ILE A 216 -22.12 -20.04 -15.29
C ILE A 216 -22.66 -18.68 -14.88
N VAL A 217 -23.80 -18.65 -14.17
CA VAL A 217 -24.37 -17.40 -13.66
C VAL A 217 -23.41 -16.68 -12.71
N ILE A 218 -22.79 -17.41 -11.78
CA ILE A 218 -21.84 -16.84 -10.82
C ILE A 218 -20.63 -16.24 -11.57
N ASP A 219 -20.10 -16.95 -12.56
CA ASP A 219 -18.99 -16.50 -13.41
C ASP A 219 -19.34 -15.20 -14.15
N GLU A 220 -20.50 -15.15 -14.81
CA GLU A 220 -21.00 -13.95 -15.50
C GLU A 220 -21.18 -12.76 -14.54
N LEU A 221 -21.62 -13.00 -13.30
CA LEU A 221 -21.74 -11.93 -12.31
C LEU A 221 -20.36 -11.36 -11.93
N TYR A 222 -19.34 -12.21 -11.78
CA TYR A 222 -17.98 -11.76 -11.53
C TYR A 222 -17.42 -10.99 -12.73
N ASP A 223 -17.68 -11.43 -13.97
CA ASP A 223 -17.26 -10.71 -15.17
C ASP A 223 -17.93 -9.33 -15.28
N ARG A 224 -19.22 -9.22 -14.92
CA ARG A 224 -19.95 -7.94 -14.97
C ARG A 224 -19.60 -6.99 -13.83
N PHE A 225 -19.38 -7.50 -12.62
CA PHE A 225 -19.38 -6.68 -11.40
C PHE A 225 -18.13 -6.83 -10.51
N GLY A 226 -17.25 -7.79 -10.78
CA GLY A 226 -16.13 -8.15 -9.91
C GLY A 226 -15.04 -7.09 -9.78
N SER A 227 -14.95 -6.14 -10.72
CA SER A 227 -13.87 -5.13 -10.75
C SER A 227 -14.16 -3.87 -9.93
N GLY A 228 -15.40 -3.66 -9.49
CA GLY A 228 -15.85 -2.37 -8.96
C GLY A 228 -15.84 -2.21 -7.44
N GLY A 229 -15.72 -3.29 -6.66
CA GLY A 229 -15.82 -3.27 -5.19
C GLY A 229 -17.20 -2.85 -4.63
N GLU A 230 -18.09 -2.33 -5.49
CA GLU A 230 -19.44 -1.89 -5.13
C GLU A 230 -20.45 -3.05 -5.02
N VAL A 231 -20.18 -4.21 -5.61
CA VAL A 231 -21.11 -5.34 -5.66
C VAL A 231 -20.49 -6.58 -5.00
N ALA A 232 -21.19 -7.15 -4.02
CA ALA A 232 -20.82 -8.44 -3.46
C ALA A 232 -21.56 -9.59 -4.16
N ILE A 233 -20.83 -10.67 -4.38
CA ILE A 233 -21.36 -11.93 -4.90
C ILE A 233 -21.09 -12.99 -3.85
N ALA A 234 -22.14 -13.65 -3.38
CA ALA A 234 -22.06 -14.76 -2.45
C ALA A 234 -22.89 -15.94 -2.97
N TYR A 235 -22.42 -17.16 -2.75
CA TYR A 235 -23.10 -18.34 -3.28
C TYR A 235 -22.88 -19.58 -2.41
N LEU A 236 -23.85 -20.49 -2.44
CA LEU A 236 -23.81 -21.76 -1.72
C LEU A 236 -24.11 -22.92 -2.66
N TYR A 237 -23.38 -24.02 -2.49
CA TYR A 237 -23.71 -25.29 -3.12
C TYR A 237 -24.23 -26.27 -2.06
N CYS A 238 -25.55 -26.37 -1.98
CA CYS A 238 -26.20 -27.33 -1.10
C CYS A 238 -26.18 -28.73 -1.73
N ASN A 239 -25.69 -29.71 -0.98
CA ASN A 239 -25.62 -31.11 -1.39
C ASN A 239 -26.44 -31.94 -0.41
N PHE A 240 -27.53 -32.52 -0.92
CA PHE A 240 -28.46 -33.35 -0.15
C PHE A 240 -27.75 -34.52 0.56
N ASN A 241 -26.67 -35.05 0.00
CA ASN A 241 -25.95 -36.18 0.61
C ASN A 241 -25.00 -35.76 1.75
N ARG A 242 -24.94 -34.47 2.10
CA ARG A 242 -24.04 -33.90 3.12
C ARG A 242 -24.79 -33.08 4.18
N HIS A 243 -25.96 -33.57 4.59
CA HIS A 243 -26.79 -32.90 5.60
C HIS A 243 -26.03 -32.59 6.90
N ASP A 244 -25.13 -33.48 7.32
CA ASP A 244 -24.35 -33.34 8.55
C ASP A 244 -23.29 -32.22 8.47
N GLU A 245 -22.87 -31.86 7.25
CA GLU A 245 -21.90 -30.79 6.99
C GLU A 245 -22.57 -29.43 6.71
N GLN A 246 -23.88 -29.40 6.48
CA GLN A 246 -24.62 -28.23 5.96
C GLN A 246 -25.71 -27.73 6.93
N SER A 247 -25.33 -27.50 8.19
CA SER A 247 -26.22 -26.82 9.13
C SER A 247 -26.61 -25.42 8.64
N ALA A 248 -27.83 -24.98 8.95
CA ALA A 248 -28.30 -23.64 8.56
C ALA A 248 -27.36 -22.52 9.05
N ILE A 249 -26.82 -22.66 10.27
CA ILE A 249 -25.82 -21.73 10.83
C ILE A 249 -24.55 -21.77 9.99
N GLY A 250 -24.05 -22.96 9.62
CA GLY A 250 -22.86 -23.11 8.80
C GLY A 250 -22.98 -22.48 7.42
N LEU A 251 -24.16 -22.61 6.78
CA LEU A 251 -24.46 -21.97 5.50
C LEU A 251 -24.47 -20.44 5.61
N LEU A 252 -25.16 -19.88 6.61
CA LEU A 252 -25.17 -18.43 6.82
C LEU A 252 -23.79 -17.90 7.20
N SER A 253 -23.03 -18.61 8.04
CA SER A 253 -21.65 -18.21 8.36
C SER A 253 -20.76 -18.20 7.13
N ASN A 254 -20.99 -19.10 6.17
CA ASN A 254 -20.25 -19.10 4.92
C ASN A 254 -20.63 -17.92 4.01
N LEU A 255 -21.91 -17.57 3.93
CA LEU A 255 -22.33 -16.34 3.26
C LEU A 255 -21.68 -15.11 3.90
N LEU A 256 -21.70 -15.03 5.23
CA LEU A 256 -21.06 -13.94 5.96
C LEU A 256 -19.54 -13.87 5.67
N LYS A 257 -18.87 -15.03 5.60
CA LYS A 257 -17.46 -15.12 5.20
C LYS A 257 -17.23 -14.52 3.81
N GLN A 258 -18.03 -14.91 2.81
CA GLN A 258 -17.88 -14.40 1.43
C GLN A 258 -18.14 -12.88 1.34
N LEU A 259 -19.14 -12.37 2.08
CA LEU A 259 -19.40 -10.94 2.16
C LEU A 259 -18.27 -10.18 2.87
N ALA A 260 -17.73 -10.73 3.95
CA ALA A 260 -16.60 -10.12 4.65
C ALA A 260 -15.32 -10.12 3.78
N GLN A 261 -15.08 -11.19 3.03
CA GLN A 261 -13.93 -11.35 2.15
C GLN A 261 -13.98 -10.44 0.91
N SER A 262 -15.18 -10.03 0.48
CA SER A 262 -15.36 -9.11 -0.66
C SER A 262 -15.18 -7.63 -0.28
N GLN A 263 -14.99 -7.31 1.01
CA GLN A 263 -14.65 -5.95 1.44
C GLN A 263 -13.14 -5.69 1.36
N PRO A 264 -12.70 -4.46 1.04
CA PRO A 264 -11.28 -4.10 1.03
C PRO A 264 -10.58 -4.30 2.39
N SER A 265 -11.33 -4.29 3.48
CA SER A 265 -10.83 -4.51 4.84
C SER A 265 -11.89 -5.21 5.69
N LEU A 266 -11.43 -5.93 6.72
CA LEU A 266 -12.33 -6.65 7.63
C LEU A 266 -13.21 -5.65 8.41
N ASN A 267 -14.52 -5.87 8.33
CA ASN A 267 -15.48 -5.05 9.06
C ASN A 267 -15.24 -5.12 10.58
N SER A 268 -15.18 -3.97 11.25
CA SER A 268 -14.92 -3.87 12.68
C SER A 268 -15.96 -4.61 13.54
N SER A 269 -17.21 -4.72 13.07
CA SER A 269 -18.26 -5.47 13.76
C SER A 269 -17.96 -6.97 13.76
N ILE A 270 -17.41 -7.50 12.67
CA ILE A 270 -17.02 -8.91 12.54
C ILE A 270 -15.78 -9.18 13.39
N ARG A 271 -14.79 -8.27 13.37
CA ARG A 271 -13.61 -8.36 14.25
C ARG A 271 -14.01 -8.41 15.72
N LYS A 272 -14.88 -7.51 16.16
CA LYS A 272 -15.38 -7.49 17.54
C LYS A 272 -16.11 -8.77 17.91
N MET A 273 -16.97 -9.28 17.02
CA MET A 273 -17.67 -10.55 17.22
C MET A 273 -16.67 -11.71 17.39
N TYR A 274 -15.63 -11.77 16.56
CA TYR A 274 -14.55 -12.74 16.67
C TYR A 274 -13.84 -12.68 18.04
N ASP A 275 -13.41 -11.49 18.44
CA ASP A 275 -12.66 -11.30 19.70
C ASP A 275 -13.50 -11.72 20.92
N GLU A 276 -14.78 -11.33 20.96
CA GLU A 276 -15.69 -11.67 22.06
C GLU A 276 -15.97 -13.17 22.19
N HIS A 277 -16.20 -13.85 21.07
CA HIS A 277 -16.48 -15.29 21.07
C HIS A 277 -15.24 -16.13 21.32
N THR A 278 -14.09 -15.71 20.79
CA THR A 278 -12.81 -16.39 21.00
C THR A 278 -12.39 -16.30 22.46
N ALA A 279 -12.52 -15.13 23.10
CA ALA A 279 -12.24 -14.97 24.53
C ALA A 279 -13.14 -15.83 25.43
N LYS A 280 -14.39 -16.09 25.01
CA LYS A 280 -15.36 -16.91 25.75
C LYS A 280 -15.36 -18.38 25.36
N GLY A 281 -14.64 -18.78 24.32
CA GLY A 281 -14.69 -20.14 23.75
C GLY A 281 -16.08 -20.52 23.21
N THR A 282 -16.83 -19.56 22.67
CA THR A 282 -18.21 -19.75 22.16
C THR A 282 -18.28 -19.54 20.64
N LYS A 283 -19.43 -19.87 20.04
CA LYS A 283 -19.72 -19.60 18.63
C LYS A 283 -20.86 -18.57 18.50
N PRO A 284 -20.88 -17.78 17.42
CA PRO A 284 -21.96 -16.84 17.18
C PRO A 284 -23.27 -17.57 16.93
N SER A 285 -24.34 -16.99 17.44
CA SER A 285 -25.70 -17.44 17.22
C SER A 285 -26.18 -17.12 15.80
N MET A 286 -27.24 -17.80 15.38
CA MET A 286 -27.92 -17.52 14.11
C MET A 286 -28.34 -16.04 13.98
N GLY A 287 -28.80 -15.44 15.07
CA GLY A 287 -29.24 -14.04 15.10
C GLY A 287 -28.09 -13.07 14.87
N GLU A 288 -26.93 -13.33 15.49
CA GLU A 288 -25.72 -12.52 15.32
C GLU A 288 -25.19 -12.58 13.88
N ILE A 289 -25.14 -13.77 13.29
CA ILE A 289 -24.72 -13.96 11.88
C ILE A 289 -25.68 -13.25 10.94
N SER A 290 -27.00 -13.42 11.13
CA SER A 290 -28.02 -12.81 10.28
C SER A 290 -27.95 -11.27 10.34
N ASN A 291 -27.77 -10.72 11.54
CA ASN A 291 -27.59 -9.29 11.73
C ASN A 291 -26.33 -8.77 11.05
N ALA A 292 -25.20 -9.49 11.15
CA ALA A 292 -23.96 -9.11 10.47
C ALA A 292 -24.12 -9.10 8.94
N ILE A 293 -24.79 -10.11 8.37
CA ILE A 293 -25.12 -10.15 6.94
C ILE A 293 -25.96 -8.93 6.55
N GLN A 294 -27.00 -8.59 7.32
CA GLN A 294 -27.84 -7.43 7.05
C GLN A 294 -27.07 -6.11 7.11
N VAL A 295 -26.13 -5.97 8.06
CA VAL A 295 -25.28 -4.78 8.18
C VAL A 295 -24.37 -4.64 6.96
N LEU A 296 -23.72 -5.73 6.53
CA LEU A 296 -22.85 -5.71 5.34
C LEU A 296 -23.64 -5.47 4.04
N SER A 297 -24.87 -5.95 3.96
CA SER A 297 -25.71 -5.85 2.76
C SER A 297 -26.35 -4.47 2.55
N LYS A 298 -26.18 -3.53 3.50
CA LYS A 298 -26.70 -2.16 3.35
C LYS A 298 -25.90 -1.36 2.32
N PRO A 299 -26.47 -0.29 1.72
CA PRO A 299 -25.79 0.54 0.70
C PRO A 299 -24.47 1.18 1.16
N SER A 300 -24.24 1.29 2.47
CA SER A 300 -22.98 1.74 3.05
C SER A 300 -21.85 0.70 2.98
N GLY A 301 -22.17 -0.56 2.67
CA GLY A 301 -21.24 -1.70 2.54
C GLY A 301 -21.15 -2.21 1.11
N PHE A 302 -22.28 -2.50 0.46
CA PHE A 302 -22.36 -2.87 -0.96
C PHE A 302 -23.55 -2.18 -1.63
N ALA A 303 -23.37 -1.72 -2.86
CA ALA A 303 -24.43 -1.21 -3.72
C ALA A 303 -25.41 -2.33 -4.15
N LYS A 304 -24.93 -3.57 -4.27
CA LYS A 304 -25.76 -4.75 -4.59
C LYS A 304 -25.16 -6.04 -4.05
N VAL A 305 -26.02 -6.96 -3.60
CA VAL A 305 -25.61 -8.32 -3.18
C VAL A 305 -26.40 -9.35 -3.99
N TYR A 306 -25.69 -10.26 -4.65
CA TYR A 306 -26.30 -11.44 -5.25
C TYR A 306 -26.00 -12.65 -4.38
N VAL A 307 -27.05 -13.33 -3.92
CA VAL A 307 -26.95 -14.62 -3.23
C VAL A 307 -27.52 -15.71 -4.14
N ARG A 308 -26.71 -16.73 -4.46
CA ARG A 308 -27.16 -17.88 -5.24
C ARG A 308 -27.11 -19.20 -4.48
#